data_AF-A0A832YIQ5-F1
#
_entry.id   AF-A0A832YIQ5-F1
#
_cell.length_a   1.000
_cell.length_b   1.000
_cell.length_c   1.000
_cell.angle_alpha   90.00
_cell.angle_beta   90.00
_cell.angle_gamma   90.00
#
_symmetry.space_group_name_H-M   'P 1'
#
loop_
_entity.id
_entity.type
_entity.pdbx_description
1 polymer ?
#
loop_
_entity_poly.entity_id
_entity_poly.type
_entity_poly.pdbx_seq_one_letter_code
_entity_poly.pdbx_strand_id
1 'polypeptide(L)'
;MVKLRQIAEDFLVTELGGPEPVVGSEFSDCEHRLYRLEKRSHDTIALLARLSRHFHLSRRSFGISGFKDRHAITSQMLSLP
;
A
#
# COMPACT_ATOMS: atom_id res chain seq x y z
N MET A 1 22.88 -11.38 22.76
CA MET A 1 22.77 -11.04 21.33
C MET A 1 21.44 -10.32 21.13
N VAL A 2 21.45 -9.10 20.60
CA VAL A 2 20.20 -8.37 20.30
C VAL A 2 19.63 -8.91 19.00
N LYS A 3 18.32 -9.18 18.97
CA LYS A 3 17.60 -9.58 17.75
C LYS A 3 16.72 -8.42 17.29
N LEU A 4 16.67 -8.19 15.97
CA LEU A 4 15.80 -7.21 15.34
C LEU A 4 14.62 -7.91 14.66
N ARG A 5 13.52 -7.17 14.44
CA ARG A 5 12.36 -7.62 13.64
C ARG A 5 11.78 -8.96 14.11
N GLN A 6 11.64 -9.17 15.43
CA GLN A 6 11.11 -10.43 15.97
C GLN A 6 9.60 -10.54 15.75
N ILE A 7 8.89 -9.43 15.90
CA ILE A 7 7.49 -9.25 15.51
C ILE A 7 7.36 -8.10 14.51
N ALA A 8 6.22 -8.01 13.84
CA ALA A 8 6.00 -6.98 12.82
C ALA A 8 6.07 -5.56 13.39
N GLU A 9 5.64 -5.38 14.64
CA GLU A 9 5.69 -4.13 15.41
C GLU A 9 7.12 -3.63 15.65
N ASP A 10 8.10 -4.53 15.66
CA ASP A 10 9.51 -4.15 15.81
C ASP A 10 10.06 -3.45 14.55
N PHE A 11 9.28 -3.44 13.45
CA PHE A 11 9.70 -2.88 12.17
C PHE A 11 8.57 -2.12 11.49
N LEU A 12 8.55 -0.81 11.77
CA LEU A 12 7.61 0.15 11.20
C LEU A 12 8.24 0.83 9.98
N VAL A 13 7.54 0.84 8.85
CA VAL A 13 8.02 1.48 7.62
C VAL A 13 6.94 2.42 7.09
N THR A 14 7.26 3.71 7.01
CA THR A 14 6.41 4.72 6.37
C THR A 14 7.10 5.23 5.12
N GLU A 15 6.42 5.16 3.99
CA GLU A 15 6.89 5.79 2.74
C GLU A 15 6.92 7.31 2.91
N LEU A 16 8.05 7.92 2.55
CA LEU A 16 8.24 9.36 2.57
C LEU A 16 8.18 9.92 1.16
N GLY A 17 7.43 11.00 0.97
CA GLY A 17 7.21 11.63 -0.33
C GLY A 17 6.01 11.06 -1.09
N GLY A 18 5.81 11.58 -2.31
CA GLY A 18 4.61 11.35 -3.12
C GLY A 18 3.54 12.44 -2.93
N PRO A 19 2.55 12.49 -3.82
CA PRO A 19 1.40 13.36 -3.65
C PRO A 19 0.53 12.91 -2.48
N GLU A 20 -0.16 13.84 -1.83
CA GLU A 20 -1.18 13.48 -0.84
C GLU A 20 -2.49 13.09 -1.54
N PRO A 21 -3.27 12.14 -0.98
CA PRO A 21 -4.58 11.79 -1.51
C PRO A 21 -5.53 12.99 -1.59
N VAL A 22 -6.11 13.22 -2.76
CA VAL A 22 -7.22 14.17 -2.92
C VAL A 22 -8.48 13.55 -2.31
N VAL A 23 -9.19 14.33 -1.50
CA VAL A 23 -10.39 13.90 -0.77
C VAL A 23 -11.59 14.78 -1.10
N GLY A 24 -12.81 14.29 -0.90
CA GLY A 24 -14.03 15.06 -1.15
C GLY A 24 -14.47 15.05 -2.61
N SER A 25 -15.13 16.12 -3.07
CA SER A 25 -15.69 16.20 -4.43
C SER A 25 -14.63 16.37 -5.51
N GLU A 26 -13.48 16.97 -5.18
CA GLU A 26 -12.35 17.18 -6.11
C GLU A 26 -11.77 15.87 -6.63
N PHE A 27 -11.96 14.80 -5.87
CA PHE A 27 -11.55 13.47 -6.27
C PHE A 27 -12.32 12.99 -7.53
N SER A 28 -13.56 13.45 -7.77
CA SER A 28 -14.42 12.91 -8.85
C SER A 28 -13.92 13.16 -10.28
N ASP A 29 -13.05 14.15 -10.47
CA ASP A 29 -12.44 14.47 -11.77
C ASP A 29 -11.08 13.78 -12.01
N CYS A 30 -10.61 12.98 -11.05
CA CYS A 30 -9.34 12.28 -11.15
C CYS A 30 -9.47 10.95 -11.92
N GLU A 31 -8.66 10.77 -12.97
CA GLU A 31 -8.56 9.48 -13.70
C GLU A 31 -8.06 8.34 -12.80
N HIS A 32 -7.24 8.68 -11.80
CA HIS A 32 -6.71 7.72 -10.85
C HIS A 32 -6.91 8.23 -9.42
N ARG A 33 -7.29 7.32 -8.54
CA ARG A 33 -7.44 7.53 -7.10
C ARG A 33 -6.17 7.15 -6.38
N LEU A 34 -5.73 8.02 -5.47
CA LEU A 34 -4.61 7.75 -4.59
C LEU A 34 -5.11 7.40 -3.20
N TYR A 35 -4.54 6.34 -2.63
CA TYR A 35 -4.86 5.84 -1.30
C TYR A 35 -3.60 5.63 -0.48
N ARG A 36 -3.75 5.75 0.84
CA ARG A 36 -2.75 5.25 1.80
C ARG A 36 -3.05 3.80 2.12
N LEU A 37 -2.17 2.89 1.72
CA LEU A 37 -2.24 1.47 2.02
C LEU A 37 -1.41 1.14 3.25
N GLU A 38 -2.09 0.72 4.31
CA GLU A 38 -1.45 0.16 5.50
C GLU A 38 -1.59 -1.35 5.51
N LYS A 39 -0.48 -2.06 5.73
CA LYS A 39 -0.47 -3.52 5.82
C LYS A 39 0.41 -4.00 6.97
N ARG A 40 -0.02 -5.10 7.60
CA ARG A 40 0.72 -5.82 8.65
C ARG A 40 0.91 -7.27 8.23
N SER A 41 2.14 -7.78 8.24
CA SER A 41 2.43 -9.20 7.94
C SER A 41 1.96 -9.70 6.56
N HIS A 42 1.77 -8.78 5.59
CA HIS A 42 1.33 -9.12 4.24
C HIS A 42 2.45 -8.90 3.22
N ASP A 43 2.62 -9.88 2.34
CA ASP A 43 3.38 -9.72 1.10
C ASP A 43 2.63 -8.79 0.14
N THR A 44 3.33 -7.86 -0.50
CA THR A 44 2.68 -6.86 -1.37
C THR A 44 2.00 -7.52 -2.57
N ILE A 45 2.64 -8.47 -3.26
CA ILE A 45 2.09 -9.09 -4.47
C ILE A 45 0.86 -9.92 -4.14
N ALA A 46 0.93 -10.72 -3.07
CA ALA A 46 -0.21 -11.50 -2.60
C ALA A 46 -1.39 -10.62 -2.18
N LEU A 47 -1.11 -9.49 -1.50
CA LEU A 47 -2.12 -8.52 -1.12
C LEU A 47 -2.79 -7.89 -2.35
N LEU A 48 -2.01 -7.44 -3.33
CA LEU A 48 -2.56 -6.88 -4.58
C LEU A 48 -3.39 -7.90 -5.35
N ALA A 49 -3.00 -9.18 -5.38
CA ALA A 49 -3.81 -10.23 -5.99
C ALA A 49 -5.16 -10.43 -5.28
N ARG A 50 -5.19 -10.31 -3.95
CA ARG A 50 -6.43 -10.36 -3.15
C ARG A 50 -7.31 -9.15 -3.42
N LEU A 51 -6.74 -7.94 -3.43
CA LEU A 51 -7.47 -6.70 -3.70
C LEU A 51 -8.02 -6.66 -5.13
N SER A 52 -7.23 -7.11 -6.11
CA SER A 52 -7.64 -7.27 -7.51
C SER A 52 -8.90 -8.13 -7.63
N ARG A 53 -8.94 -9.29 -6.97
CA ARG A 53 -10.13 -10.15 -6.94
C ARG A 53 -11.32 -9.50 -6.23
N HIS A 54 -11.06 -8.79 -5.14
CA HIS A 54 -12.11 -8.18 -4.32
C HIS A 54 -12.79 -7.00 -5.02
N PHE A 55 -12.01 -6.15 -5.71
CA PHE A 55 -12.50 -4.96 -6.42
C PHE A 55 -12.77 -5.20 -7.89
N HIS A 56 -12.58 -6.42 -8.40
CA HIS A 56 -12.70 -6.75 -9.82
C HIS A 56 -11.80 -5.89 -10.73
N LEU A 57 -10.64 -5.48 -10.21
CA LEU A 57 -9.65 -4.68 -10.92
C LEU A 57 -8.50 -5.54 -11.44
N SER A 58 -7.93 -5.17 -12.58
CA SER A 58 -6.71 -5.83 -13.09
C SER A 58 -5.55 -5.61 -12.13
N ARG A 59 -4.71 -6.64 -11.88
CA ARG A 59 -3.49 -6.47 -11.08
C ARG A 59 -2.55 -5.37 -11.62
N ARG A 60 -2.59 -5.13 -12.93
CA ARG A 60 -1.78 -4.09 -13.60
C ARG A 60 -2.29 -2.66 -13.35
N SER A 61 -3.51 -2.49 -12.85
CA SER A 61 -4.07 -1.17 -12.56
C SER A 61 -3.64 -0.63 -11.19
N PHE A 62 -2.99 -1.44 -10.36
CA PHE A 62 -2.49 -1.03 -9.05
C PHE A 62 -1.11 -0.37 -9.23
N GLY A 63 -1.01 0.93 -9.02
CA GLY A 63 0.26 1.67 -9.03
C GLY A 63 0.89 1.71 -7.64
N ILE A 64 2.16 1.34 -7.53
CA ILE A 64 2.95 1.42 -6.29
C ILE A 64 4.37 1.92 -6.59
N SER A 65 4.96 2.68 -5.66
CA SER A 65 6.34 3.18 -5.79
C SER A 65 7.40 2.13 -5.47
N GLY A 66 7.01 1.02 -4.83
CA GLY A 66 7.91 -0.07 -4.48
C GLY A 66 7.27 -1.09 -3.56
N PHE A 67 7.94 -2.24 -3.41
CA PHE A 67 7.54 -3.28 -2.47
C PHE A 67 7.99 -2.93 -1.05
N LYS A 68 7.28 -3.48 -0.07
CA LYS A 68 7.58 -3.30 1.35
C LYS A 68 7.61 -4.65 2.03
N ASP A 69 8.53 -4.81 2.98
CA ASP A 69 8.73 -6.03 3.74
C ASP A 69 7.42 -6.66 4.21
N ARG A 70 7.32 -7.98 4.05
CA ARG A 70 6.20 -8.77 4.60
C ARG A 70 6.21 -8.74 6.12
N HIS A 71 7.38 -8.92 6.75
CA HIS A 71 7.54 -9.01 8.21
C HIS A 71 7.70 -7.63 8.84
N ALA A 72 6.67 -6.79 8.68
CA ALA A 72 6.65 -5.39 9.07
C ALA A 72 5.20 -4.88 9.19
N ILE A 73 5.04 -3.71 9.83
CA ILE A 73 3.88 -2.84 9.61
C ILE A 73 4.33 -1.73 8.66
N THR A 74 3.69 -1.62 7.50
CA THR A 74 4.10 -0.68 6.45
C THR A 74 2.96 0.20 5.99
N SER A 75 3.22 1.49 5.80
CA SER A 75 2.33 2.47 5.19
C SER A 75 2.96 2.98 3.89
N GLN A 76 2.25 2.89 2.77
CA GLN A 76 2.69 3.35 1.45
C GLN A 76 1.55 3.95 0.63
N MET A 77 1.89 4.71 -0.41
CA MET A 77 0.90 5.12 -1.39
C MET A 77 0.54 3.96 -2.34
N LEU A 78 -0.72 3.95 -2.78
CA LEU A 78 -1.28 3.04 -3.77
C LEU A 78 -2.22 3.83 -4.68
N SER A 79 -2.07 3.71 -6.00
CA SER A 79 -3.04 4.26 -6.96
C SER A 79 -3.88 3.17 -7.62
N LEU A 80 -5.12 3.51 -7.95
CA LEU A 80 -6.09 2.73 -8.73
C LEU A 80 -6.74 3.66 -9.76
N PRO A 81 -7.32 3.15 -10.86
CA PRO A 81 -8.28 3.90 -11.67
C PRO A 81 -9.51 4.28 -10.81
#